data_AF-A0A0C2WEH5-F1
#
_entry.id   AF-A0A0C2WEH5-F1
#
_cell.length_a   1.000
_cell.length_b   1.000
_cell.length_c   1.000
_cell.angle_alpha   90.00
_cell.angle_beta   90.00
_cell.angle_gamma   90.00
#
_symmetry.space_group_name_H-M   'P 1'
#
loop_
_entity.id
_entity.type
_entity.pdbx_description
1 polymer ?
#
loop_
_entity_poly.entity_id
_entity_poly.type
_entity_poly.pdbx_seq_one_letter_code
_entity_poly.pdbx_strand_id
1 'polypeptide(L)'
;GPNRTVQRIILESSLVRNYKTVHSVVERNFHLTSRTIAHAEPKMDRTFATLLASLEKRSIHEFKPGRKSFYSIPDIMDKGL
;
A
#
# COMPACT_ATOMS: atom_id res chain seq x y z
N GLY A 1 -18.99 9.58 2.41
CA GLY A 1 -19.56 8.27 2.77
C GLY A 1 -19.74 8.17 4.29
N PRO A 2 -20.79 7.49 4.79
CA PRO A 2 -21.23 7.51 6.20
C PRO A 2 -20.35 6.66 7.15
N ASN A 3 -19.04 6.56 6.88
CA ASN A 3 -18.10 5.74 7.64
C ASN A 3 -17.25 6.53 8.64
N ARG A 4 -17.51 7.83 8.83
CA ARG A 4 -16.65 8.74 9.61
C ARG A 4 -17.37 9.31 10.84
N THR A 5 -18.19 8.51 11.50
CA THR A 5 -18.86 8.91 12.75
C THR A 5 -17.91 8.71 13.92
N VAL A 6 -17.80 9.69 14.83
CA VAL A 6 -16.89 9.65 15.99
C VAL A 6 -17.07 8.38 16.84
N GLN A 7 -18.32 7.94 17.03
CA GLN A 7 -18.64 6.70 17.74
C GLN A 7 -18.00 5.46 17.10
N ARG A 8 -18.01 5.40 15.76
CA ARG A 8 -17.42 4.29 15.02
C ARG A 8 -15.90 4.32 15.08
N ILE A 9 -15.28 5.50 15.07
CA ILE A 9 -13.83 5.66 15.28
C ILE A 9 -13.42 5.17 16.67
N ILE A 10 -14.19 5.48 17.72
CA ILE A 10 -13.91 5.02 19.09
C ILE A 10 -14.08 3.49 19.20
N LEU A 11 -15.13 2.95 18.59
CA LEU A 11 -15.42 1.52 18.60
C LEU A 11 -14.37 0.74 17.80
N GLU A 12 -14.03 1.18 16.60
CA GLU A 12 -12.97 0.58 15.77
C GLU A 12 -11.60 0.73 16.43
N SER A 13 -11.30 1.85 17.11
CA SER A 13 -10.02 2.04 17.82
C SER A 13 -9.81 1.03 18.95
N SER A 14 -10.85 0.80 19.78
CA SER A 14 -10.76 -0.19 20.86
C SER A 14 -10.71 -1.62 20.32
N LEU A 15 -11.48 -1.94 19.27
CA LEU A 15 -11.43 -3.23 18.60
C LEU A 15 -10.09 -3.50 17.91
N VAL A 16 -9.50 -2.51 17.24
CA VAL A 16 -8.17 -2.60 16.61
C VAL A 16 -7.10 -2.86 17.67
N ARG A 17 -7.17 -2.17 18.81
CA ARG A 17 -6.25 -2.38 19.92
C ARG A 17 -6.40 -3.79 20.53
N ASN A 18 -7.63 -4.24 20.73
CA ASN A 18 -7.90 -5.58 21.25
C ASN A 18 -7.44 -6.67 20.27
N TYR A 19 -7.73 -6.51 18.97
CA TYR A 19 -7.27 -7.41 17.93
C TYR A 19 -5.73 -7.50 17.89
N LYS A 20 -5.03 -6.35 17.91
CA LYS A 20 -3.56 -6.32 17.95
C LYS A 20 -2.99 -7.01 19.19
N THR A 21 -3.65 -6.84 20.34
CA THR A 21 -3.22 -7.44 21.61
C THR A 21 -3.40 -8.96 21.60
N VAL A 22 -4.57 -9.44 21.17
CA VAL A 22 -4.84 -10.88 21.01
C VAL A 22 -3.90 -11.49 19.99
N HIS A 23 -3.67 -10.81 18.85
CA HIS A 23 -2.74 -11.26 17.83
C HIS A 23 -1.32 -11.39 18.38
N SER A 24 -0.83 -10.42 19.17
CA SER A 24 0.49 -10.50 19.80
C SER A 24 0.57 -11.62 20.86
N VAL A 25 -0.50 -11.91 21.59
CA VAL A 25 -0.54 -13.01 22.57
C VAL A 25 -0.54 -14.36 21.87
N VAL A 26 -1.32 -14.52 20.80
CA VAL A 26 -1.32 -15.71 19.96
C VAL A 26 0.07 -15.87 19.34
N GLU A 27 0.61 -14.83 18.73
CA GLU A 27 1.95 -14.86 18.15
C GLU A 27 3.01 -15.26 19.18
N ARG A 28 2.96 -14.70 20.40
CA ARG A 28 3.93 -14.98 21.47
C ARG A 28 3.79 -16.38 22.06
N ASN A 29 2.57 -16.91 22.14
CA ASN A 29 2.30 -18.24 22.69
C ASN A 29 2.45 -19.36 21.66
N PHE A 30 2.25 -19.07 20.38
CA PHE A 30 2.44 -20.01 19.28
C PHE A 30 3.80 -19.83 18.57
N HIS A 31 4.59 -18.80 18.88
CA HIS A 31 6.00 -18.71 18.50
C HIS A 31 6.83 -19.70 19.31
N LEU A 32 6.93 -20.89 18.72
CA LEU A 32 8.11 -21.73 18.67
C LEU A 32 9.40 -20.92 18.93
N THR A 33 10.26 -21.46 19.80
CA THR A 33 11.52 -20.90 20.31
C THR A 33 12.56 -20.54 19.23
N SER A 34 12.24 -20.76 17.95
CA SER A 34 13.07 -20.51 16.78
C SER A 34 12.68 -19.18 16.12
N ARG A 35 13.06 -18.07 16.75
CA ARG A 35 12.93 -16.72 16.17
C ARG A 35 13.75 -16.61 14.88
N THR A 36 13.10 -16.75 13.73
CA THR A 36 13.60 -16.21 12.47
C THR A 36 12.61 -15.14 11.98
N ILE A 37 12.63 -13.99 12.65
CA ILE A 37 11.93 -12.77 12.21
C ILE A 37 12.71 -12.08 11.07
N ALA A 38 13.93 -12.56 10.78
CA ALA A 38 14.61 -12.21 9.55
C ALA A 38 13.97 -13.00 8.40
N HIS A 39 12.86 -12.48 7.86
CA HIS A 39 12.55 -12.78 6.46
C HIS A 39 13.80 -12.41 5.67
N ALA A 40 14.44 -13.40 5.04
CA ALA A 40 15.56 -13.12 4.14
C ALA A 40 15.14 -12.01 3.18
N GLU A 41 16.03 -11.07 2.89
CA GLU A 41 15.72 -9.95 2.03
C GLU A 41 15.04 -10.47 0.75
N PRO A 42 13.87 -9.94 0.39
CA PRO A 42 13.15 -10.42 -0.77
C PRO A 42 14.07 -10.28 -1.98
N LYS A 43 14.28 -11.37 -2.71
CA LYS A 43 15.03 -11.35 -3.97
C LYS A 43 14.21 -10.59 -5.01
N MET A 44 14.43 -9.29 -5.09
CA MET A 44 13.65 -8.36 -5.92
C MET A 44 14.07 -8.33 -7.39
N ASP A 45 15.13 -9.03 -7.78
CA ASP A 45 15.69 -9.01 -9.15
C ASP A 45 14.63 -9.30 -10.22
N ARG A 46 13.79 -10.31 -9.99
CA ARG A 46 12.70 -10.67 -10.92
C ARG A 46 11.59 -9.61 -10.95
N THR A 47 11.29 -9.02 -9.80
CA THR A 47 10.30 -7.94 -9.68
C THR A 47 10.77 -6.71 -10.46
N PHE A 48 12.04 -6.34 -10.33
CA PHE A 48 12.59 -5.21 -11.06
C PHE A 48 12.70 -5.50 -12.56
N ALA A 49 13.16 -6.68 -12.97
CA ALA A 49 13.21 -7.05 -14.38
C ALA A 49 11.84 -7.01 -15.07
N THR A 50 10.79 -7.51 -14.40
CA THR A 50 9.41 -7.48 -14.93
C THR A 50 8.84 -6.07 -14.99
N LEU A 51 9.12 -5.22 -14.00
CA LEU A 51 8.76 -3.80 -14.03
C LEU A 51 9.46 -3.07 -15.18
N LEU A 52 10.75 -3.31 -15.38
CA LEU A 52 11.56 -2.66 -16.42
C LEU A 52 11.03 -3.03 -17.81
N ALA A 53 10.79 -4.32 -18.07
CA ALA A 53 10.20 -4.78 -19.33
C ALA A 53 8.80 -4.18 -19.59
N SER A 54 7.99 -4.00 -18.55
CA SER A 54 6.67 -3.36 -18.65
C SER A 54 6.78 -1.87 -18.99
N LEU A 55 7.74 -1.17 -18.36
CA LEU A 55 7.99 0.26 -18.57
C LEU A 55 8.56 0.53 -19.96
N GLU A 56 9.47 -0.31 -20.47
CA GLU A 56 10.00 -0.22 -21.84
C GLU A 56 8.89 -0.41 -22.87
N LYS A 57 8.08 -1.47 -22.71
CA LYS A 57 6.97 -1.78 -23.63
C LYS A 57 5.95 -0.64 -23.72
N ARG A 58 5.65 0.00 -22.58
CA ARG A 58 4.61 1.04 -22.51
C ARG A 58 5.17 2.44 -22.71
N SER A 59 6.47 2.66 -22.52
CA SER A 59 7.16 3.96 -22.58
C SER A 59 6.33 5.08 -21.92
N ILE A 60 5.83 4.84 -20.70
CA ILE A 60 4.87 5.75 -20.03
C ILE A 60 5.53 7.08 -19.67
N HIS A 61 6.85 7.05 -19.47
CA HIS A 61 7.68 8.20 -19.14
C HIS A 61 7.98 9.10 -20.35
N GLU A 62 7.74 8.63 -21.57
CA GLU A 62 7.92 9.44 -22.78
C GLU A 62 6.63 10.21 -23.10
N PHE A 63 6.76 11.53 -23.22
CA PHE A 63 5.71 12.36 -23.80
C PHE A 63 5.58 12.02 -25.29
N LYS A 64 4.42 11.48 -25.68
CA LYS A 64 4.09 11.19 -27.09
C LYS A 64 2.91 12.06 -27.50
N PRO A 65 3.06 12.94 -28.51
CA PRO A 65 1.96 13.78 -28.97
C PRO A 65 0.79 12.89 -29.45
N GLY A 66 -0.44 13.22 -29.02
CA GLY A 66 -1.65 12.47 -29.35
C GLY A 66 -2.00 11.30 -28.42
N ARG A 67 -1.20 11.04 -27.37
CA ARG A 67 -1.49 10.02 -26.36
C ARG A 67 -2.65 10.45 -25.46
N LYS A 68 -3.77 9.71 -25.53
CA LYS A 68 -4.96 9.98 -24.70
C LYS A 68 -4.79 9.39 -23.29
N SER A 69 -5.17 10.14 -22.26
CA SER A 69 -5.31 9.63 -20.89
C SER A 69 -6.78 9.31 -20.63
N PHE A 70 -7.05 8.26 -19.85
CA PHE A 70 -8.41 7.94 -19.39
C PHE A 70 -8.93 8.94 -18.35
N TYR A 71 -8.00 9.56 -17.63
CA TYR A 71 -8.29 10.53 -16.59
C TYR A 71 -7.26 11.65 -16.64
N SER A 72 -7.74 12.88 -16.69
CA SER A 72 -6.92 14.08 -16.61
C SER A 72 -7.16 14.71 -15.24
N ILE A 73 -6.10 14.79 -14.44
CA ILE A 73 -6.16 15.56 -13.19
C ILE A 73 -6.13 17.03 -13.59
N PRO A 74 -7.14 17.84 -13.23
CA PRO A 74 -7.11 19.26 -13.49
C PRO A 74 -5.98 19.89 -12.67
N ASP A 75 -5.19 20.78 -13.29
CA ASP A 75 -4.23 21.58 -12.57
C ASP A 75 -4.98 22.55 -11.65
N ILE A 76 -4.85 22.34 -10.34
CA ILE A 76 -5.50 23.15 -9.31
C ILE A 76 -4.66 24.39 -9.01
N MET A 77 -3.37 24.39 -9.32
CA MET A 77 -2.47 25.54 -9.12
C MET A 77 -2.74 26.62 -10.18
N ASP A 78 -3.01 26.22 -11.42
CA ASP A 78 -3.40 27.14 -12.49
C ASP A 78 -4.81 27.73 -12.33
N LYS A 79 -5.69 27.06 -11.58
CA LYS A 79 -7.09 27.52 -11.41
C LYS A 79 -7.27 28.60 -10.36
N GLY A 80 -6.22 28.93 -9.59
CA GLY A 80 -6.32 29.85 -8.46
C GLY A 80 -7.21 29.28 -7.34
N LEU A 81 -6.89 29.65 -6.10
CA LEU A 81 -7.78 29.42 -4.96
C LEU A 81 -9.08 30.22 -5.10
#